data_AF-A0A2R6MZ31-F1
#
_entry.id   AF-A0A2R6MZ31-F1
#
_cell.length_a   1.000
_cell.length_b   1.000
_cell.length_c   1.000
_cell.angle_alpha   90.00
_cell.angle_beta   90.00
_cell.angle_gamma   90.00
#
_symmetry.space_group_name_H-M   'P 1'
#
loop_
_entity.id
_entity.type
_entity.pdbx_description
1 polymer ?
#
loop_
_entity_poly.entity_id
_entity_poly.type
_entity_poly.pdbx_seq_one_letter_code
_entity_poly.pdbx_strand_id
1 'polypeptide(L)'
;MSSETQESPRSVEQEPDDSDSSQPPVEDSESQPLTIALPDGSASVSDAIVTHREMLIEPQEHGLATDEEITHLSEARSQISELQETVERQQRQIEELQSTVTSLAEILGTEAEWQTFDG
;
A
#
# COMPACT_ATOMS: atom_id res chain seq x y z
N MET A 1 33.50 -38.31 -25.64
CA MET A 1 34.66 -37.40 -25.54
C MET A 1 34.55 -36.45 -26.72
N SER A 2 34.23 -35.18 -26.44
CA SER A 2 34.12 -34.10 -27.43
C SER A 2 34.91 -32.91 -26.91
N SER A 3 35.72 -32.33 -27.78
CA SER A 3 36.85 -31.46 -27.47
C SER A 3 36.47 -30.00 -27.21
N GLU A 4 37.11 -29.43 -26.18
CA GLU A 4 37.80 -28.13 -26.09
C GLU A 4 37.40 -26.98 -27.03
N THR A 5 36.99 -25.84 -26.45
CA THR A 5 37.54 -24.53 -26.84
C THR A 5 37.44 -23.56 -25.65
N GLN A 6 38.60 -23.09 -25.22
CA GLN A 6 38.85 -22.18 -24.12
C GLN A 6 38.86 -20.75 -24.67
N GLU A 7 38.02 -19.86 -24.14
CA GLU A 7 38.09 -18.43 -24.44
C GLU A 7 38.18 -17.64 -23.13
N SER A 8 39.39 -17.15 -22.86
CA SER A 8 39.70 -16.27 -21.74
C SER A 8 39.26 -14.84 -22.05
N PRO A 9 38.49 -14.15 -21.20
CA PRO A 9 38.34 -12.72 -21.32
C PRO A 9 39.62 -12.02 -20.84
N ARG A 10 40.32 -11.50 -21.84
CA ARG A 10 41.42 -10.53 -21.84
C ARG A 10 41.31 -9.49 -20.71
N SER A 11 42.37 -9.39 -19.90
CA SER A 11 42.64 -8.24 -19.01
C SER A 11 42.53 -6.94 -19.78
N VAL A 12 41.74 -6.00 -19.25
CA VAL A 12 41.80 -4.59 -19.64
C VAL A 12 42.45 -3.86 -18.47
N GLU A 13 43.62 -3.30 -18.76
CA GLU A 13 44.36 -2.39 -17.91
C GLU A 13 43.53 -1.13 -17.63
N GLN A 14 43.79 -0.63 -16.43
CA GLN A 14 43.23 0.53 -15.75
C GLN A 14 43.73 1.83 -16.41
N GLU A 15 42.83 2.79 -16.66
CA GLU A 15 43.15 4.22 -16.59
C GLU A 15 42.13 4.91 -15.68
N PRO A 16 42.55 5.86 -14.82
CA PRO A 16 41.68 6.58 -13.90
C PRO A 16 40.90 7.64 -14.67
N ASP A 17 39.60 7.46 -14.82
CA ASP A 17 38.70 8.54 -15.21
C ASP A 17 38.53 9.44 -13.98
N ASP A 18 39.06 10.66 -14.06
CA ASP A 18 38.89 11.76 -13.11
C ASP A 18 37.40 11.90 -12.78
N SER A 19 37.00 11.31 -11.66
CA SER A 19 35.70 11.53 -11.07
C SER A 19 35.69 12.95 -10.53
N ASP A 20 35.30 13.90 -11.39
CA ASP A 20 34.77 15.20 -10.99
C ASP A 20 33.56 14.92 -10.09
N SER A 21 33.84 14.80 -8.79
CA SER A 21 32.84 14.84 -7.73
C SER A 21 32.26 16.24 -7.68
N SER A 22 31.40 16.56 -8.65
CA SER A 22 30.40 17.61 -8.51
C SER A 22 29.28 17.08 -7.61
N GLN A 23 29.60 16.87 -6.34
CA GLN A 23 28.59 16.72 -5.29
C GLN A 23 27.93 18.10 -5.11
N PRO A 24 26.61 18.25 -5.31
CA PRO A 24 25.98 19.54 -5.08
C PRO A 24 26.15 19.91 -3.59
N PRO A 25 26.34 21.21 -3.27
CA PRO A 25 26.48 21.64 -1.90
C PRO A 25 25.21 21.28 -1.13
N VAL A 26 25.39 20.62 0.01
CA VAL A 26 24.33 20.42 1.01
C VAL A 26 24.04 21.78 1.65
N GLU A 27 23.13 22.54 1.05
CA GLU A 27 22.62 23.75 1.67
C GLU A 27 21.65 23.38 2.81
N ASP A 28 21.90 24.00 3.95
CA ASP A 28 21.06 24.03 5.14
C ASP A 28 19.58 24.14 4.77
N SER A 29 18.81 23.08 5.02
CA SER A 29 17.36 23.06 4.77
C SER A 29 16.62 23.80 5.89
N GLU A 30 16.90 25.09 6.05
CA GLU A 30 16.11 26.00 6.86
C GLU A 30 14.77 26.28 6.14
N SER A 31 13.77 25.40 6.32
CA SER A 31 12.32 25.64 6.15
C SER A 31 11.91 26.61 5.03
N GLN A 32 12.49 26.50 3.84
CA GLN A 32 12.08 27.33 2.70
C GLN A 32 10.72 26.83 2.20
N PRO A 33 9.75 27.73 1.95
CA PRO A 33 8.43 27.31 1.51
C PRO A 33 8.52 26.60 0.15
N LEU A 34 7.92 25.41 0.05
CA LEU A 34 7.85 24.65 -1.19
C LEU A 34 7.03 25.43 -2.23
N THR A 35 7.69 25.91 -3.28
CA THR A 35 7.02 26.54 -4.43
C THR A 35 6.70 25.47 -5.46
N ILE A 36 5.40 25.15 -5.61
CA ILE A 36 4.91 24.26 -6.67
C ILE A 36 4.50 25.13 -7.86
N ALA A 37 5.06 24.84 -9.04
CA ALA A 37 4.63 25.46 -10.28
C ALA A 37 3.25 24.94 -10.70
N LEU A 38 2.40 25.83 -11.23
CA LEU A 38 1.12 25.41 -11.79
C LEU A 38 1.35 24.64 -13.10
N PRO A 39 0.59 23.57 -13.37
CA PRO A 39 0.67 22.86 -14.63
C PRO A 39 0.21 23.74 -15.80
N ASP A 40 0.78 23.50 -16.97
CA ASP A 40 0.47 24.24 -18.20
C ASP A 40 -1.03 24.17 -18.51
N GLY A 41 -1.64 25.33 -18.80
CA GLY A 41 -3.06 25.46 -19.07
C GLY A 41 -3.94 25.76 -17.85
N SER A 42 -3.42 25.70 -16.62
CA SER A 42 -4.15 26.12 -15.41
C SER A 42 -3.99 27.61 -15.14
N ALA A 43 -5.10 28.36 -15.06
CA ALA A 43 -5.06 29.81 -14.80
C ALA A 43 -4.96 30.16 -13.30
N SER A 44 -5.25 29.20 -12.42
CA SER A 44 -5.26 29.36 -10.96
C SER A 44 -4.99 28.03 -10.25
N VAL A 45 -4.59 28.07 -8.97
CA VAL A 45 -4.40 26.86 -8.15
C VAL A 45 -5.71 26.09 -8.00
N SER A 46 -6.84 26.79 -7.88
CA SER A 46 -8.15 26.15 -7.80
C SER A 46 -8.48 25.35 -9.06
N ASP A 47 -8.07 25.86 -10.23
CA ASP A 47 -8.25 25.21 -11.52
C ASP A 47 -7.43 23.92 -11.58
N ALA A 48 -6.14 24.00 -11.21
CA ALA A 48 -5.26 22.84 -11.13
C ALA A 48 -5.79 21.76 -10.16
N ILE A 49 -6.38 22.15 -9.02
CA ILE A 49 -6.97 21.21 -8.06
C ILE A 49 -8.22 20.53 -8.64
N VAL A 50 -9.08 21.29 -9.35
CA VAL A 50 -10.27 20.72 -9.99
C VAL A 50 -9.85 19.72 -11.06
N THR A 51 -8.94 20.11 -11.95
CA THR A 51 -8.41 19.22 -12.99
C THR A 51 -7.78 17.96 -12.38
N HIS A 52 -7.01 18.10 -11.30
CA HIS A 52 -6.43 16.93 -10.62
C HIS A 52 -7.50 16.01 -10.03
N ARG A 53 -8.57 16.58 -9.45
CA ARG A 53 -9.69 15.79 -8.94
C ARG A 53 -10.43 15.07 -10.06
N GLU A 54 -10.66 15.71 -11.19
CA GLU A 54 -11.26 15.07 -12.36
C GLU A 54 -10.42 13.88 -12.82
N MET A 55 -9.09 14.03 -12.89
CA MET A 55 -8.19 12.93 -13.25
C MET A 55 -8.26 11.74 -12.27
N LEU A 56 -8.56 11.98 -11.00
CA LEU A 56 -8.71 10.92 -9.99
C LEU A 56 -10.08 10.21 -10.06
N ILE A 57 -11.07 10.77 -10.74
CA ILE A 57 -12.36 10.11 -10.97
C ILE A 57 -12.21 9.02 -12.04
N GLU A 58 -11.40 9.29 -13.07
CA GLU A 58 -11.16 8.38 -14.20
C GLU A 58 -9.64 8.12 -14.37
N PRO A 59 -9.00 7.47 -13.39
CA PRO A 59 -7.54 7.33 -13.36
C PRO A 59 -6.99 6.56 -14.57
N GLN A 60 -7.77 5.67 -15.19
CA GLN A 60 -7.42 4.95 -16.40
C GLN A 60 -7.36 5.82 -17.65
N GLU A 61 -8.21 6.83 -17.77
CA GLU A 61 -8.22 7.73 -18.94
C GLU A 61 -6.99 8.64 -18.96
N HIS A 62 -6.44 8.91 -17.78
CA HIS A 62 -5.27 9.76 -17.58
C HIS A 62 -3.97 8.98 -17.34
N GLY A 63 -3.99 7.64 -17.48
CA GLY A 63 -2.82 6.78 -17.32
C GLY A 63 -2.26 6.76 -15.88
N LEU A 64 -3.07 7.12 -14.89
CA LEU A 64 -2.72 7.09 -13.47
C LEU A 64 -2.89 5.69 -12.86
N ALA A 65 -3.75 4.87 -13.46
CA ALA A 65 -3.93 3.48 -13.13
C ALA A 65 -4.31 2.68 -14.39
N THR A 66 -4.06 1.39 -14.38
CA THR A 66 -4.53 0.44 -15.39
C THR A 66 -5.90 -0.13 -15.01
N ASP A 67 -6.67 -0.61 -16.00
CA ASP A 67 -7.94 -1.30 -15.74
C ASP A 67 -7.77 -2.53 -14.84
N GLU A 68 -6.61 -3.20 -14.92
CA GLU A 68 -6.26 -4.34 -14.07
C GLU A 68 -6.10 -3.91 -12.61
N GLU A 69 -5.39 -2.81 -12.34
CA GLU A 69 -5.21 -2.27 -10.98
C GLU A 69 -6.54 -1.83 -10.36
N ILE A 70 -7.41 -1.18 -11.14
CA ILE A 70 -8.75 -0.78 -10.69
C ILE A 70 -9.61 -2.00 -10.35
N THR A 71 -9.58 -3.01 -11.22
CA THR A 71 -10.33 -4.26 -11.01
C THR A 71 -9.85 -4.99 -9.77
N HIS A 72 -8.53 -5.14 -9.60
CA HIS A 72 -7.93 -5.80 -8.45
C HIS A 72 -8.26 -5.07 -7.13
N LEU A 73 -8.22 -3.73 -7.13
CA LEU A 73 -8.61 -2.94 -5.95
C LEU A 73 -10.10 -3.13 -5.61
N SER A 74 -10.97 -3.14 -6.63
CA SER A 74 -12.40 -3.37 -6.43
C SER A 74 -12.68 -4.78 -5.89
N GLU A 75 -11.96 -5.78 -6.38
CA GLU A 75 -12.06 -7.16 -5.90
C GLU A 75 -11.60 -7.27 -4.45
N ALA A 76 -10.41 -6.74 -4.13
CA ALA A 76 -9.89 -6.72 -2.77
C ALA A 76 -10.86 -6.02 -1.79
N ARG A 77 -11.47 -4.89 -2.21
CA ARG A 77 -12.49 -4.20 -1.41
C ARG A 77 -13.73 -5.08 -1.17
N SER A 78 -14.16 -5.80 -2.20
CA SER A 78 -15.31 -6.71 -2.11
C SER A 78 -15.01 -7.86 -1.16
N GLN A 79 -13.84 -8.49 -1.29
CA GLN A 79 -13.37 -9.53 -0.36
C GLN A 79 -13.31 -9.02 1.08
N ILE A 80 -12.74 -7.84 1.33
CA ILE A 80 -12.70 -7.23 2.67
C ILE A 80 -14.11 -7.04 3.23
N SER A 81 -15.08 -6.59 2.41
CA SER A 81 -16.47 -6.44 2.84
C SER A 81 -17.10 -7.78 3.24
N GLU A 82 -16.86 -8.83 2.48
CA GLU A 82 -17.36 -10.19 2.79
C GLU A 82 -16.73 -10.75 4.07
N LEU A 83 -15.42 -10.52 4.25
CA LEU A 83 -14.70 -10.88 5.48
C LEU A 83 -15.27 -10.15 6.69
N GLN A 84 -15.54 -8.84 6.59
CA GLN A 84 -16.15 -8.06 7.66
C GLN A 84 -17.53 -8.61 8.04
N GLU A 85 -18.40 -8.88 7.06
CA GLU A 85 -19.71 -9.46 7.32
C GLU A 85 -19.60 -10.84 8.00
N THR A 86 -18.63 -11.64 7.58
CA THR A 86 -18.38 -12.96 8.18
C THR A 86 -17.93 -12.83 9.64
N VAL A 87 -17.01 -11.91 9.93
CA VAL A 87 -16.54 -11.64 11.29
C VAL A 87 -17.69 -11.15 12.17
N GLU A 88 -18.51 -10.22 11.68
CA GLU A 88 -19.68 -9.73 12.42
C GLU A 88 -20.69 -10.84 12.73
N ARG A 89 -20.94 -11.74 11.77
CA ARG A 89 -21.81 -12.91 11.97
C ARG A 89 -21.23 -13.84 13.03
N GLN A 90 -19.94 -14.14 12.95
CA GLN A 90 -19.26 -15.01 13.92
C GLN A 90 -19.25 -14.40 15.32
N GLN A 91 -19.00 -13.10 15.44
CA GLN A 91 -19.04 -12.39 16.72
C GLN A 91 -20.41 -12.52 17.39
N ARG A 92 -21.49 -12.34 16.62
CA ARG A 92 -22.87 -12.52 17.12
C ARG A 92 -23.15 -13.95 17.57
N GLN A 93 -22.68 -14.94 16.81
CA GLN A 93 -22.80 -16.36 17.20
C GLN A 93 -22.01 -16.69 18.47
N ILE A 94 -20.82 -16.11 18.64
CA ILE A 94 -20.02 -16.26 19.85
C ILE A 94 -20.78 -15.67 21.04
N GLU A 95 -21.34 -14.47 20.91
CA GLU A 95 -22.13 -13.84 21.99
C GLU A 95 -23.34 -14.69 22.38
N GLU A 96 -24.07 -15.24 21.40
CA GLU A 96 -25.19 -16.15 21.66
C GLU A 96 -24.70 -17.40 22.41
N LEU A 97 -23.63 -18.04 21.94
CA LEU A 97 -23.07 -19.22 22.58
C LEU A 97 -22.58 -18.91 24.00
N GLN A 98 -21.89 -17.80 24.20
CA GLN A 98 -21.43 -17.35 25.52
C GLN A 98 -22.62 -17.16 26.47
N SER A 99 -23.69 -16.51 26.00
CA SER A 99 -24.93 -16.36 26.78
C SER A 99 -25.53 -17.71 27.18
N THR A 100 -25.59 -18.68 26.26
CA THR A 100 -26.12 -20.01 26.59
C THR A 100 -25.26 -20.73 27.62
N VAL A 101 -23.93 -20.67 27.49
CA VAL A 101 -23.01 -21.33 28.41
C VAL A 101 -23.06 -20.68 29.79
N THR A 102 -23.12 -19.34 29.87
CA THR A 102 -23.31 -18.64 31.15
C THR A 102 -24.63 -19.05 31.81
N SER A 103 -25.71 -19.17 31.05
CA SER A 103 -27.01 -19.62 31.57
C SER A 103 -26.94 -21.05 32.13
N LEU A 104 -26.25 -21.95 31.44
CA LEU A 104 -26.04 -23.32 31.92
C LEU A 104 -25.15 -23.36 33.17
N ALA A 105 -24.11 -22.54 33.22
CA ALA A 105 -23.23 -22.43 34.37
C ALA A 105 -24.00 -21.95 35.60
N GLU A 106 -24.88 -20.96 35.45
CA GLU A 106 -25.78 -20.48 36.51
C GLU A 106 -26.70 -21.60 37.04
N ILE A 107 -27.32 -22.37 36.15
CA ILE A 107 -28.18 -23.52 36.53
C ILE A 107 -27.40 -24.59 37.31
N LEU A 108 -26.15 -24.83 36.92
CA LEU A 108 -25.29 -25.84 37.52
C LEU A 108 -24.54 -25.33 38.78
N GLY A 109 -24.65 -24.04 39.10
CA GLY A 109 -23.93 -23.42 40.21
C GLY A 109 -22.42 -23.32 39.98
N THR A 110 -21.99 -23.29 38.71
CA THR A 110 -20.59 -23.13 38.29
C THR A 110 -20.38 -21.75 37.67
N GLU A 111 -19.12 -21.29 37.60
CA GLU A 111 -18.77 -20.04 36.93
C GLU A 111 -18.23 -20.29 35.51
N ALA A 112 -18.52 -19.36 34.58
CA ALA A 112 -17.97 -19.35 33.23
C ALA A 112 -17.13 -18.09 33.04
N GLU A 113 -15.85 -18.26 32.67
CA GLU A 113 -14.92 -17.17 32.41
C GLU A 113 -14.64 -17.07 30.91
N TRP A 114 -14.77 -15.87 30.35
CA TRP A 114 -14.51 -15.59 28.93
C TRP A 114 -13.30 -14.69 28.79
N GLN A 115 -12.33 -15.10 27.96
CA GLN A 115 -11.18 -14.29 27.62
C GLN A 115 -11.38 -13.68 26.24
N THR A 116 -11.43 -12.34 26.18
CA THR A 116 -11.41 -11.61 24.91
C THR A 116 -9.96 -11.32 24.54
N PHE A 117 -9.60 -11.56 23.28
CA PHE A 117 -8.33 -11.12 22.73
C PHE A 117 -8.55 -9.75 22.10
N ASP A 118 -8.31 -8.69 22.86
CA ASP A 118 -8.17 -7.34 22.29
C ASP A 118 -6.79 -7.28 21.61
N GLY A 119 -6.76 -6.80 20.37
CA GLY A 119 -5.57 -6.75 19.51
C GLY A 119 -4.67 -5.56 19.77
#